data_AF-A0A656K433-F1
#
_entry.id   AF-A0A656K433-F1
#
_cell.length_a   1.000
_cell.length_b   1.000
_cell.length_c   1.000
_cell.angle_alpha   90.00
_cell.angle_beta   90.00
_cell.angle_gamma   90.00
#
_symmetry.space_group_name_H-M   'P 1'
#
loop_
_entity.id
_entity.type
_entity.pdbx_description
1 polymer ?
#
loop_
_entity_poly.entity_id
_entity_poly.type
_entity_poly.pdbx_seq_one_letter_code
_entity_poly.pdbx_strand_id
1 'polypeptide(L)'
;KVSAVAPEHQIVEAPARVFQDQKELADAFKAGELECDFVAVMRFQGPRCNGMPELHKMTPFLGVLQDRGFKVALVTDGRMSGASGKIPAAIHVCPEAFDGGPLALVRDGDVIRVDGVKGTLQVLVEASELAAREPAINQIDNSVGCGRELFGFMRMAFSSAEQGASAFTSSLETLK
;
A
#
# COMPACT_ATOMS: atom_id res chain seq x y z
N LYS A 1 5.90 7.27 -8.48
CA LYS A 1 6.99 8.14 -9.03
C LYS A 1 8.14 7.24 -9.46
N VAL A 2 8.77 7.47 -10.61
CA VAL A 2 9.89 6.66 -11.12
C VAL A 2 11.19 7.45 -11.31
N SER A 3 11.21 8.74 -10.96
CA SER A 3 12.32 9.66 -11.23
C SER A 3 13.67 9.26 -10.62
N ALA A 4 13.66 8.52 -9.52
CA ALA A 4 14.88 8.01 -8.86
C ALA A 4 15.03 6.49 -8.96
N VAL A 5 14.15 5.82 -9.72
CA VAL A 5 14.17 4.36 -9.91
C VAL A 5 14.95 4.06 -11.18
N ALA A 6 16.06 3.35 -11.05
CA ALA A 6 16.89 2.95 -12.19
C ALA A 6 16.05 2.12 -13.19
N PRO A 7 16.26 2.25 -14.52
CA PRO A 7 15.44 1.58 -15.54
C PRO A 7 15.24 0.08 -15.31
N GLU A 8 16.27 -0.63 -14.86
CA GLU A 8 16.27 -2.05 -14.55
C GLU A 8 15.35 -2.44 -13.37
N HIS A 9 14.96 -1.48 -12.54
CA HIS A 9 14.08 -1.66 -11.39
C HIS A 9 12.67 -1.08 -11.62
N GLN A 10 12.38 -0.54 -12.80
CA GLN A 10 11.06 0.07 -13.06
C GLN A 10 9.95 -0.95 -13.28
N ILE A 11 10.30 -2.21 -13.54
CA ILE A 11 9.35 -3.32 -13.70
C ILE A 11 9.72 -4.41 -12.71
N VAL A 12 8.81 -4.70 -11.78
CA VAL A 12 8.92 -5.80 -10.82
C VAL A 12 7.70 -6.68 -10.95
N GLU A 13 7.94 -7.97 -11.14
CA GLU A 13 6.93 -9.01 -11.09
C GLU A 13 7.42 -10.10 -10.15
N ALA A 14 6.75 -10.23 -9.01
CA ALA A 14 7.18 -11.12 -7.95
C ALA A 14 6.00 -11.50 -7.05
N PRO A 15 6.13 -12.58 -6.25
CA PRO A 15 5.13 -12.94 -5.26
C PRO A 15 4.89 -11.82 -4.24
N ALA A 16 3.64 -11.64 -3.83
CA ALA A 16 3.26 -10.69 -2.80
C ALA A 16 3.72 -11.18 -1.42
N ARG A 17 4.19 -10.24 -0.59
CA ARG A 17 4.29 -10.40 0.86
C ARG A 17 3.44 -9.33 1.51
N VAL A 18 2.39 -9.75 2.22
CA VAL A 18 1.32 -8.88 2.73
C VAL A 18 1.60 -8.49 4.19
N PHE A 19 1.46 -7.20 4.48
CA PHE A 19 1.68 -6.61 5.79
C PHE A 19 0.54 -5.63 6.13
N GLN A 20 0.25 -5.47 7.43
CA GLN A 20 -0.68 -4.46 7.95
C GLN A 20 0.03 -3.40 8.80
N ASP A 21 1.27 -3.66 9.24
CA ASP A 21 2.09 -2.71 9.99
C ASP A 21 3.54 -2.68 9.46
N GLN A 22 4.15 -1.49 9.46
CA GLN A 22 5.58 -1.30 9.18
C GLN A 22 6.46 -2.12 10.12
N LYS A 23 6.01 -2.41 11.35
CA LYS A 23 6.70 -3.26 12.31
C LYS A 23 6.82 -4.70 11.83
N GLU A 24 5.76 -5.26 11.23
CA GLU A 24 5.77 -6.64 10.72
C GLU A 24 6.84 -6.82 9.64
N LEU A 25 6.93 -5.87 8.71
CA LEU A 25 7.97 -5.87 7.69
C LEU A 25 9.37 -5.73 8.29
N ALA A 26 9.55 -4.85 9.27
CA ALA A 26 10.83 -4.67 9.94
C ALA A 26 11.27 -5.93 10.69
N ASP A 27 10.33 -6.66 11.30
CA ASP A 27 10.61 -7.89 12.01
C ASP A 27 10.93 -9.04 11.04
N ALA A 28 10.17 -9.18 9.94
CA ALA A 28 10.46 -10.15 8.87
C ALA A 28 11.83 -9.90 8.21
N PHE A 29 12.21 -8.63 8.00
CA PHE A 29 13.54 -8.27 7.51
C PHE A 29 14.64 -8.72 8.47
N LYS A 30 14.48 -8.45 9.78
CA LYS A 30 15.47 -8.85 10.80
C LYS A 30 15.57 -10.36 10.94
N ALA A 31 14.49 -11.08 10.70
CA ALA A 31 14.46 -12.54 10.69
C ALA A 31 15.10 -13.17 9.44
N GLY A 32 15.47 -12.37 8.42
CA GLY A 32 16.05 -12.86 7.18
C GLY A 32 15.03 -13.48 6.22
N GLU A 33 13.73 -13.29 6.46
CA GLU A 33 12.65 -13.92 5.69
C GLU A 33 12.36 -13.23 4.35
N LEU A 34 12.98 -12.08 4.10
CA LEU A 34 12.75 -11.22 2.93
C LEU A 34 13.90 -11.26 1.93
N GLU A 35 14.84 -12.20 2.05
CA GLU A 35 15.96 -12.39 1.11
C GLU A 35 15.51 -13.13 -0.15
N CYS A 36 14.53 -12.56 -0.86
CA CYS A 36 13.99 -13.06 -2.11
C CYS A 36 13.40 -11.92 -2.95
N ASP A 37 12.98 -12.22 -4.17
CA ASP A 37 12.16 -11.30 -4.97
C ASP A 37 10.73 -11.27 -4.40
N PHE A 38 10.18 -10.09 -4.16
CA PHE A 38 8.78 -9.94 -3.71
C PHE A 38 8.21 -8.54 -3.92
N VAL A 39 6.88 -8.45 -3.93
CA VAL A 39 6.15 -7.19 -3.83
C VAL A 39 5.64 -7.03 -2.40
N ALA A 40 6.15 -6.03 -1.68
CA ALA A 40 5.65 -5.66 -0.36
C ALA A 40 4.28 -5.01 -0.50
N VAL A 41 3.23 -5.67 -0.02
CA VAL A 41 1.86 -5.16 -0.03
C VAL A 41 1.53 -4.68 1.37
N MET A 42 1.48 -3.36 1.56
CA MET A 42 1.12 -2.74 2.83
C MET A 42 -0.29 -2.18 2.74
N ARG A 43 -1.25 -2.87 3.37
CA ARG A 43 -2.67 -2.51 3.33
C ARG A 43 -3.13 -1.84 4.61
N PHE A 44 -4.34 -1.27 4.58
CA PHE A 44 -4.98 -0.59 5.71
C PHE A 44 -4.22 0.67 6.16
N GLN A 45 -3.57 1.34 5.22
CA GLN A 45 -2.88 2.62 5.44
C GLN A 45 -3.57 3.79 4.74
N GLY A 46 -4.80 3.59 4.26
CA GLY A 46 -5.58 4.60 3.56
C GLY A 46 -6.16 5.70 4.45
N PRO A 47 -6.75 6.75 3.84
CA PRO A 47 -7.37 7.86 4.56
C PRO A 47 -8.41 7.43 5.59
N ARG A 48 -9.36 6.56 5.22
CA ARG A 48 -10.47 6.17 6.09
C ARG A 48 -10.03 5.19 7.17
N CYS A 49 -9.04 4.34 6.88
CA CYS A 49 -8.51 3.40 7.85
C CYS A 49 -7.82 4.10 9.05
N ASN A 50 -6.73 4.80 8.79
CA ASN A 50 -5.86 5.34 9.85
C ASN A 50 -5.38 6.77 9.59
N GLY A 51 -6.03 7.50 8.66
CA GLY A 51 -5.68 8.88 8.33
C GLY A 51 -4.47 9.01 7.41
N MET A 52 -4.06 7.93 6.75
CA MET A 52 -2.97 7.91 5.77
C MET A 52 -1.63 8.49 6.30
N PRO A 53 -1.03 7.90 7.35
CA PRO A 53 0.27 8.33 7.85
C PRO A 53 1.39 8.05 6.83
N GLU A 54 2.51 8.77 6.95
CA GLU A 54 3.67 8.53 6.10
C GLU A 54 4.49 7.31 6.56
N LEU A 55 4.66 6.32 5.67
CA LEU A 55 5.31 5.03 5.94
C LEU A 55 6.84 5.09 5.76
N HIS A 56 7.51 5.96 6.51
CA HIS A 56 8.95 6.23 6.35
C HIS A 56 9.89 5.07 6.71
N LYS A 57 9.44 4.05 7.45
CA LYS A 57 10.33 2.99 7.97
C LYS A 57 10.61 1.87 6.96
N MET A 58 9.86 1.80 5.87
CA MET A 58 9.93 0.66 4.94
C MET A 58 11.01 0.81 3.86
N THR A 59 11.22 2.03 3.35
CA THR A 59 12.13 2.29 2.23
C THR A 59 13.58 1.89 2.50
N PRO A 60 14.15 2.05 3.71
CA PRO A 60 15.52 1.60 3.96
C PRO A 60 15.67 0.08 3.80
N PHE A 61 14.74 -0.71 4.35
CA PHE A 61 14.80 -2.17 4.28
C PHE A 61 14.71 -2.69 2.84
N LEU A 62 13.72 -2.20 2.07
CA LEU A 62 13.59 -2.55 0.65
C LEU A 62 14.80 -2.05 -0.15
N GLY A 63 15.34 -0.89 0.20
CA GLY A 63 16.59 -0.34 -0.35
C GLY A 63 17.77 -1.30 -0.24
N VAL A 64 17.97 -1.89 0.94
CA VAL A 64 19.04 -2.86 1.19
C VAL A 64 18.81 -4.14 0.39
N LEU A 65 17.56 -4.61 0.28
CA LEU A 65 17.24 -5.83 -0.48
C LEU A 65 17.49 -5.66 -1.98
N GLN A 66 17.13 -4.49 -2.54
CA GLN A 66 17.45 -4.17 -3.93
C GLN A 66 18.96 -4.10 -4.17
N ASP A 67 19.73 -3.51 -3.24
CA ASP A 67 21.20 -3.46 -3.35
C ASP A 67 21.86 -4.85 -3.29
N ARG A 68 21.19 -5.82 -2.65
CA ARG A 68 21.59 -7.23 -2.64
C ARG A 68 21.22 -7.99 -3.92
N GLY A 69 20.56 -7.32 -4.87
CA GLY A 69 20.19 -7.87 -6.17
C GLY A 69 18.78 -8.43 -6.27
N PHE A 70 17.97 -8.32 -5.21
CA PHE A 70 16.58 -8.78 -5.25
C PHE A 70 15.66 -7.78 -5.96
N LYS A 71 14.68 -8.30 -6.69
CA LYS A 71 13.61 -7.49 -7.30
C LYS A 71 12.53 -7.25 -6.26
N VAL A 72 12.49 -6.02 -5.76
CA VAL A 72 11.52 -5.63 -4.73
C VAL A 72 10.71 -4.41 -5.18
N ALA A 73 9.43 -4.40 -4.82
CA ALA A 73 8.54 -3.26 -5.03
C ALA A 73 7.64 -3.03 -3.81
N LEU A 74 7.03 -1.85 -3.74
CA LEU A 74 6.06 -1.49 -2.72
C LEU A 74 4.70 -1.19 -3.37
N VAL A 75 3.63 -1.74 -2.80
CA VAL A 75 2.25 -1.41 -3.12
C VAL A 75 1.51 -1.07 -1.83
N THR A 76 0.86 0.08 -1.78
CA THR A 76 0.09 0.51 -0.59
C THR A 76 -1.07 1.44 -0.93
N ASP A 77 -2.15 1.33 -0.16
CA ASP A 77 -3.24 2.30 -0.10
C ASP A 77 -2.87 3.56 0.69
N GLY A 78 -1.73 3.55 1.39
CA GLY A 78 -1.18 4.69 2.11
C GLY A 78 -0.18 5.51 1.31
N ARG A 79 0.69 6.25 2.03
CA ARG A 79 1.64 7.20 1.44
C ARG A 79 3.05 7.10 1.99
N MET A 80 3.98 7.71 1.25
CA MET A 80 5.39 7.87 1.61
C MET A 80 5.71 9.35 1.83
N SER A 81 6.89 9.67 2.38
CA SER A 81 7.34 11.03 2.73
C SER A 81 7.59 12.00 1.55
N GLY A 82 6.99 11.74 0.38
CA GLY A 82 7.07 12.58 -0.81
C GLY A 82 8.42 12.53 -1.57
N ALA A 83 9.49 12.08 -0.90
CA ALA A 83 10.81 11.85 -1.48
C ALA A 83 10.77 10.73 -2.53
N SER A 84 11.50 10.93 -3.62
CA SER A 84 11.63 9.89 -4.65
C SER A 84 12.64 8.84 -4.17
N GLY A 85 12.17 7.63 -3.92
CA GLY A 85 13.01 6.49 -3.57
C GLY A 85 13.52 5.74 -4.80
N LYS A 86 14.56 4.92 -4.60
CA LYS A 86 15.13 4.03 -5.63
C LYS A 86 14.32 2.75 -5.88
N ILE A 87 13.31 2.49 -5.04
CA ILE A 87 12.41 1.34 -5.12
C ILE A 87 11.15 1.74 -5.89
N PRO A 88 10.68 0.93 -6.85
CA PRO A 88 9.37 1.14 -7.47
C PRO A 88 8.25 1.04 -6.42
N ALA A 89 7.44 2.10 -6.32
CA ALA A 89 6.36 2.19 -5.34
C ALA A 89 5.06 2.67 -5.99
N ALA A 90 4.01 1.84 -5.89
CA ALA A 90 2.63 2.21 -6.12
C ALA A 90 1.99 2.63 -4.78
N ILE A 91 1.66 3.90 -4.67
CA ILE A 91 1.12 4.52 -3.45
C ILE A 91 -0.27 5.08 -3.75
N HIS A 92 -1.07 5.34 -2.71
CA HIS A 92 -2.44 5.83 -2.84
C HIS A 92 -3.32 4.90 -3.69
N VAL A 93 -3.09 3.59 -3.62
CA VAL A 93 -3.94 2.61 -4.32
C VAL A 93 -5.38 2.75 -3.82
N CYS A 94 -6.28 3.02 -4.76
CA CYS A 94 -7.71 3.22 -4.51
C CYS A 94 -8.54 2.20 -5.32
N PRO A 95 -9.70 1.73 -4.82
CA PRO A 95 -10.21 1.94 -3.45
C PRO A 95 -9.28 1.33 -2.38
N GLU A 96 -9.23 1.94 -1.18
CA GLU A 96 -8.37 1.45 -0.10
C GLU A 96 -8.83 0.08 0.43
N ALA A 97 -7.96 -0.66 1.09
CA ALA A 97 -8.29 -2.00 1.58
C ALA A 97 -9.40 -1.97 2.66
N PHE A 98 -9.50 -0.90 3.43
CA PHE A 98 -10.55 -0.72 4.45
C PHE A 98 -11.95 -0.62 3.84
N ASP A 99 -12.07 -0.08 2.63
CA ASP A 99 -13.35 -0.01 1.89
C ASP A 99 -13.60 -1.28 1.04
N GLY A 100 -12.79 -2.34 1.22
CA GLY A 100 -12.91 -3.60 0.47
C GLY A 100 -12.34 -3.54 -0.95
N GLY A 101 -11.46 -2.58 -1.25
CA GLY A 101 -10.80 -2.49 -2.54
C GLY A 101 -9.93 -3.72 -2.88
N PRO A 102 -9.45 -3.84 -4.14
CA PRO A 102 -8.70 -5.02 -4.59
C PRO A 102 -7.49 -5.39 -3.74
N LEU A 103 -6.85 -4.40 -3.10
CA LEU A 103 -5.71 -4.62 -2.21
C LEU A 103 -6.06 -5.48 -0.98
N ALA A 104 -7.33 -5.49 -0.55
CA ALA A 104 -7.81 -6.34 0.54
C ALA A 104 -7.93 -7.82 0.15
N LEU A 105 -7.99 -8.13 -1.14
CA LEU A 105 -8.15 -9.50 -1.69
C LEU A 105 -6.81 -10.20 -1.95
N VAL A 106 -5.72 -9.43 -1.92
CA VAL A 106 -4.36 -9.94 -2.12
C VAL A 106 -3.94 -10.80 -0.93
N ARG A 107 -3.31 -11.93 -1.24
CA ARG A 107 -2.78 -12.91 -0.29
C ARG A 107 -1.28 -13.09 -0.53
N ASP A 108 -0.56 -13.57 0.49
CA ASP A 108 0.84 -13.95 0.32
C ASP A 108 1.00 -14.96 -0.81
N GLY A 109 2.01 -14.76 -1.65
CA GLY A 109 2.31 -15.61 -2.79
C GLY A 109 1.64 -15.22 -4.11
N ASP A 110 0.60 -14.38 -4.10
CA ASP A 110 -0.01 -13.87 -5.34
C ASP A 110 1.03 -13.11 -6.16
N VAL A 111 1.17 -13.41 -7.45
CA VAL A 111 2.12 -12.67 -8.28
C VAL A 111 1.55 -11.29 -8.59
N ILE A 112 2.32 -10.23 -8.32
CA ILE A 112 1.95 -8.86 -8.64
C ILE A 112 2.98 -8.27 -9.61
N ARG A 113 2.49 -7.63 -10.67
CA ARG A 113 3.30 -6.84 -11.60
C ARG A 113 3.11 -5.36 -11.30
N VAL A 114 4.21 -4.71 -10.92
CA VAL A 114 4.36 -3.26 -10.80
C VAL A 114 5.17 -2.78 -12.00
N ASP A 115 4.52 -2.15 -12.96
CA ASP A 115 5.15 -1.64 -14.19
C ASP A 115 5.13 -0.11 -14.18
N GLY A 116 6.24 0.48 -13.76
CA GLY A 116 6.45 1.93 -13.74
C GLY A 116 6.67 2.55 -15.12
N VAL A 117 6.93 1.75 -16.16
CA VAL A 117 7.12 2.22 -17.54
C VAL A 117 5.76 2.44 -18.20
N LYS A 118 4.85 1.48 -18.08
CA LYS A 118 3.47 1.56 -18.59
C LYS A 118 2.51 2.25 -17.63
N GLY A 119 2.90 2.41 -16.37
CA GLY A 119 2.03 2.93 -15.31
C GLY A 119 0.91 1.96 -14.93
N THR A 120 1.18 0.65 -14.99
CA THR A 120 0.19 -0.39 -14.67
C THR A 120 0.55 -1.13 -13.40
N LEU A 121 -0.47 -1.40 -12.58
CA LEU A 121 -0.40 -2.27 -11.41
C LEU A 121 -1.40 -3.41 -11.59
N GLN A 122 -0.94 -4.66 -11.53
CA GLN A 122 -1.78 -5.84 -11.78
C GLN A 122 -1.46 -6.94 -10.77
N VAL A 123 -2.50 -7.54 -10.19
CA VAL A 123 -2.39 -8.85 -9.53
C VAL A 123 -2.68 -9.91 -10.58
N LEU A 124 -1.72 -10.82 -10.80
CA LEU A 124 -1.78 -11.88 -11.81
C LEU A 124 -2.51 -13.11 -11.26
N VAL A 125 -3.73 -12.86 -10.80
CA VAL A 125 -4.70 -13.87 -10.35
C VAL A 125 -5.91 -13.76 -11.26
N GLU A 126 -6.51 -14.89 -11.61
CA GLU A 126 -7.73 -14.90 -12.42
C GLU A 126 -8.83 -14.05 -11.77
N ALA A 127 -9.51 -13.23 -12.57
CA ALA A 127 -10.47 -12.25 -12.04
C ALA A 127 -11.62 -12.93 -11.26
N SER A 128 -12.04 -14.11 -11.70
CA SER A 128 -13.06 -14.92 -11.00
C SER A 128 -12.56 -15.46 -9.66
N GLU A 129 -11.29 -15.87 -9.57
CA GLU A 129 -10.69 -16.32 -8.33
C GLU A 129 -10.57 -15.16 -7.36
N LEU A 130 -10.04 -14.01 -7.81
CA LEU A 130 -9.87 -12.82 -6.98
C LEU A 130 -11.22 -12.33 -6.44
N ALA A 131 -12.25 -12.29 -7.28
CA ALA A 131 -13.60 -11.87 -6.91
C ALA A 131 -14.31 -12.84 -5.94
N ALA A 132 -13.91 -14.11 -5.90
CA ALA A 132 -14.45 -15.10 -4.97
C ALA A 132 -13.80 -15.04 -3.57
N ARG A 133 -12.73 -14.24 -3.39
CA ARG A 133 -12.05 -14.13 -2.09
C ARG A 133 -12.82 -13.20 -1.16
N GLU A 134 -12.86 -13.59 0.11
CA GLU A 134 -13.27 -12.67 1.16
C GLU A 134 -12.20 -11.59 1.36
N PRO A 135 -12.58 -10.29 1.40
CA PRO A 135 -11.66 -9.22 1.75
C PRO A 135 -11.08 -9.44 3.14
N ALA A 136 -9.78 -9.19 3.27
CA ALA A 136 -9.18 -9.16 4.60
C ALA A 136 -9.79 -8.05 5.45
N ILE A 137 -9.80 -8.29 6.76
CA ILE A 137 -10.27 -7.33 7.76
C ILE A 137 -9.04 -6.70 8.42
N ASN A 138 -9.11 -5.40 8.69
CA ASN A 138 -8.07 -4.72 9.45
C ASN A 138 -8.01 -5.29 10.89
N GLN A 139 -6.86 -5.83 11.26
CA GLN A 139 -6.65 -6.43 12.59
C GLN A 139 -6.14 -5.40 13.62
N ILE A 140 -5.78 -4.18 13.17
CA ILE A 140 -5.16 -3.16 14.00
C ILE A 140 -6.12 -2.00 14.21
N ASP A 141 -6.73 -1.93 15.39
CA ASP A 141 -7.57 -0.78 15.76
C ASP A 141 -6.70 0.42 16.18
N ASN A 142 -6.75 1.48 15.36
CA ASN A 142 -6.07 2.75 15.57
C ASN A 142 -7.07 3.91 15.77
N SER A 143 -8.27 3.62 16.25
CA SER A 143 -9.32 4.62 16.45
C SER A 143 -9.17 5.41 17.75
N VAL A 144 -8.57 4.84 18.80
CA VAL A 144 -8.51 5.43 20.14
C VAL A 144 -7.10 5.86 20.54
N GLY A 145 -6.98 6.96 21.29
CA GLY A 145 -5.75 7.43 21.91
C GLY A 145 -5.10 8.57 21.13
N CYS A 146 -4.32 9.40 21.83
CA CYS A 146 -3.74 10.64 21.29
C CYS A 146 -4.80 11.60 20.69
N GLY A 147 -6.05 11.56 21.18
CA GLY A 147 -7.15 12.38 20.68
C GLY A 147 -7.73 11.92 19.34
N ARG A 148 -7.35 10.74 18.83
CA ARG A 148 -7.84 10.19 17.56
C ARG A 148 -9.36 10.03 17.54
N GLU A 149 -9.95 9.74 18.70
CA GLU A 149 -11.40 9.65 18.93
C GLU A 149 -12.15 10.94 18.56
N LEU A 150 -11.52 12.11 18.67
CA LEU A 150 -12.12 13.40 18.29
C LEU A 150 -12.33 13.52 16.77
N PHE A 151 -11.58 12.76 15.99
CA PHE A 151 -11.57 12.85 14.52
C PHE A 151 -12.21 11.63 13.84
N GLY A 152 -12.79 10.70 14.60
CA GLY A 152 -13.38 9.47 14.05
C GLY A 152 -14.43 9.75 12.97
N PHE A 153 -15.32 10.72 13.21
CA PHE A 153 -16.36 11.09 12.25
C PHE A 153 -15.78 11.67 10.95
N MET A 154 -14.73 12.50 11.04
CA MET A 154 -14.05 13.06 9.86
C MET A 154 -13.35 11.95 9.08
N ARG A 155 -12.71 11.00 9.78
CA ARG A 155 -11.99 9.89 9.16
C ARG A 155 -12.93 9.02 8.32
N MET A 156 -14.11 8.71 8.86
CA MET A 156 -15.16 7.98 8.15
C MET A 156 -15.80 8.77 6.99
N ALA A 157 -15.58 10.09 6.92
CA ALA A 157 -16.07 10.95 5.86
C ALA A 157 -15.06 11.20 4.74
N PHE A 158 -13.80 10.75 4.89
CA PHE A 158 -12.79 10.94 3.84
C PHE A 158 -13.21 10.27 2.54
N SER A 159 -13.04 11.01 1.44
CA SER A 159 -13.03 10.49 0.08
C SER A 159 -11.76 9.69 -0.21
N SER A 160 -11.70 9.06 -1.40
CA SER A 160 -10.49 8.34 -1.82
C SER A 160 -9.30 9.28 -1.96
N ALA A 161 -8.08 8.73 -1.93
CA ALA A 161 -6.88 9.51 -2.16
C ALA A 161 -6.85 10.15 -3.58
N GLU A 162 -7.48 9.51 -4.57
CA GLU A 162 -7.67 10.07 -5.92
C GLU A 162 -8.52 11.34 -5.92
N GLN A 163 -9.51 11.43 -5.02
CA GLN A 163 -10.36 12.60 -4.83
C GLN A 163 -9.78 13.62 -3.82
N GLY A 164 -8.53 13.42 -3.40
CA GLY A 164 -7.82 14.32 -2.50
C GLY A 164 -8.01 14.03 -1.01
N ALA A 165 -8.59 12.89 -0.63
CA ALA A 165 -8.78 12.47 0.76
C ALA A 165 -9.41 13.57 1.64
N SER A 166 -10.51 14.16 1.16
CA SER A 166 -11.20 15.27 1.84
C SER A 166 -12.45 14.77 2.55
N ALA A 167 -12.65 15.24 3.79
CA ALA A 167 -13.85 14.96 4.58
C ALA A 167 -15.08 15.76 4.10
N PHE A 168 -14.92 16.62 3.10
CA PHE A 168 -15.95 17.53 2.60
C PHE A 168 -16.37 17.22 1.15
N THR A 169 -15.76 16.26 0.47
CA THR A 169 -16.01 15.99 -0.96
C THR A 169 -17.50 15.79 -1.25
N SER A 170 -18.17 14.91 -0.51
CA SER A 170 -19.61 14.64 -0.68
C SER A 170 -20.47 15.88 -0.44
N SER A 171 -20.19 16.65 0.62
CA SER A 171 -20.93 17.89 0.91
C SER A 171 -20.73 18.94 -0.19
N LEU A 172 -19.53 19.06 -0.75
CA LEU A 172 -19.25 20.01 -1.83
C LEU A 172 -19.92 19.60 -3.15
N GLU A 173 -20.10 18.31 -3.41
CA GLU A 173 -20.84 17.82 -4.57
C GLU A 173 -22.33 18.18 -4.51
N THR A 174 -22.93 18.19 -3.32
CA THR A 174 -24.35 18.58 -3.14
C THR A 174 -24.63 20.08 -3.35
N LEU A 175 -23.58 20.91 -3.40
CA LEU A 175 -23.70 22.36 -3.63
C LEU A 175 -23.64 22.74 -5.13
N LYS A 176 -23.39 21.77 -6.02
CA LYS A 176 -23.38 21.95 -7.47
C LYS A 176 -24.76 21.71 -8.06
#